data_AF-A0A9E2VBS9-F1
#
_entry.id   AF-A0A9E2VBS9-F1
#
_cell.length_a   1.000
_cell.length_b   1.000
_cell.length_c   1.000
_cell.angle_alpha   90.00
_cell.angle_beta   90.00
_cell.angle_gamma   90.00
#
_symmetry.space_group_name_H-M   'P 1'
#
loop_
_entity.id
_entity.type
_entity.pdbx_description
1 polymer ?
#
loop_
_entity_poly.entity_id
_entity_poly.type
_entity_poly.pdbx_seq_one_letter_code
_entity_poly.pdbx_strand_id
1 'polypeptide(L)'
;MQRQLSENRFVFTDLHLGERKNNNLDYFSADEEFLGCVSLIIQDYSLSQIPIELVLLGDTFDFLTVSYDWTEKNRKGQDIQKSRIFAEPDEDASLQKIRKIFKAHPKVIDALKLFLKHGKIKFFIGNHDISLAWEGVQNLIKEMLVEGLGQPEIQAASDRISFAFEEKKCGVLFEHGNNCEPHCAMPKRIFLTRRLGQPLQKPILNHPYGNHLLELANRLASDTFWCKGNYWIGRLEPHWYVYLESIYKNWRFTIYATITWLFFPFRHRFSKRWWVRKNNSLFKLFNFSLQAMLTTVLNKIRGQDSTYYFRELLKHSKDIDIIVTGHLHEHHQETTRYGTYINPGGWCEINIASFPRPQLTWKRFRRIEKIFKYIWTTRKVFHKKTQEQFLPKKSEIYGFVICKFYDDGHKEVGLMRYNNQKECLEVLN
;
A
#
# COMPACT_ATOMS: atom_id res chain seq x y z
N MET A 1 0.25 -32.06 27.54
CA MET A 1 0.57 -30.76 28.16
C MET A 1 -0.13 -29.70 27.35
N GLN A 2 -1.03 -28.91 27.96
CA GLN A 2 -1.75 -27.85 27.25
C GLN A 2 -0.76 -26.71 26.99
N ARG A 3 -0.59 -26.28 25.74
CA ARG A 3 0.31 -25.16 25.41
C ARG A 3 -0.24 -23.89 26.01
N GLN A 4 0.60 -23.11 26.69
CA GLN A 4 0.23 -21.82 27.25
C GLN A 4 0.43 -20.72 26.21
N LEU A 5 -0.63 -19.96 25.94
CA LEU A 5 -0.62 -18.88 24.96
C LEU A 5 0.04 -17.65 25.56
N SER A 6 1.05 -17.10 24.88
CA SER A 6 1.87 -15.99 25.34
C SER A 6 1.41 -14.64 24.77
N GLU A 7 0.92 -14.60 23.53
CA GLU A 7 0.51 -13.36 22.85
C GLU A 7 -0.40 -13.65 21.64
N ASN A 8 -1.33 -12.74 21.36
CA ASN A 8 -2.05 -12.67 20.08
C ASN A 8 -1.63 -11.41 19.30
N ARG A 9 -1.34 -11.58 18.01
CA ARG A 9 -1.12 -10.45 17.09
C ARG A 9 -2.19 -10.41 16.00
N PHE A 10 -2.71 -9.23 15.72
CA PHE A 10 -3.69 -8.97 14.68
C PHE A 10 -3.05 -8.09 13.62
N VAL A 11 -2.87 -8.64 12.41
CA VAL A 11 -2.02 -8.06 11.37
C VAL A 11 -2.87 -7.56 10.22
N PHE A 12 -2.91 -6.23 10.07
CA PHE A 12 -3.55 -5.51 8.98
C PHE A 12 -2.47 -4.91 8.09
N THR A 13 -2.77 -4.63 6.82
CA THR A 13 -1.80 -4.04 5.89
C THR A 13 -2.52 -3.25 4.80
N ASP A 14 -1.78 -2.40 4.09
CA ASP A 14 -2.27 -1.65 2.92
C ASP A 14 -3.58 -0.92 3.21
N LEU A 15 -3.60 -0.14 4.30
CA LEU A 15 -4.71 0.76 4.58
C LEU A 15 -4.67 1.96 3.62
N HIS A 16 -3.48 2.47 3.29
CA HIS A 16 -3.25 3.63 2.42
C HIS A 16 -4.11 4.86 2.78
N LEU A 17 -4.14 5.21 4.07
CA LEU A 17 -4.91 6.37 4.56
C LEU A 17 -4.39 7.68 3.94
N GLY A 18 -5.28 8.39 3.23
CA GLY A 18 -4.97 9.62 2.50
C GLY A 18 -5.54 10.89 3.16
N GLU A 19 -5.72 11.95 2.36
CA GLU A 19 -6.26 13.23 2.86
C GLU A 19 -7.75 13.48 2.55
N ARG A 20 -8.44 12.50 1.92
CA ARG A 20 -9.84 12.58 1.43
C ARG A 20 -10.25 13.77 0.54
N LYS A 21 -9.40 14.76 0.33
CA LYS A 21 -9.76 16.03 -0.34
C LYS A 21 -10.05 15.80 -1.83
N ASN A 22 -11.29 16.06 -2.26
CA ASN A 22 -11.80 15.84 -3.62
C ASN A 22 -11.52 14.42 -4.18
N ASN A 23 -11.76 13.42 -3.32
CA ASN A 23 -12.23 12.04 -3.55
C ASN A 23 -11.56 11.09 -4.56
N ASN A 24 -10.50 11.49 -5.28
CA ASN A 24 -9.92 10.63 -6.33
C ASN A 24 -8.56 10.03 -6.00
N LEU A 25 -7.94 10.36 -4.87
CA LEU A 25 -6.57 9.89 -4.55
C LEU A 25 -6.46 9.13 -3.25
N ASP A 26 -7.47 9.23 -2.38
CA ASP A 26 -7.58 8.38 -1.20
C ASP A 26 -8.15 7.02 -1.63
N TYR A 27 -7.44 5.94 -1.30
CA TYR A 27 -7.86 4.59 -1.65
C TYR A 27 -8.67 3.93 -0.52
N PHE A 28 -8.73 4.56 0.66
CA PHE A 28 -9.38 4.02 1.85
C PHE A 28 -10.75 4.64 2.13
N SER A 29 -11.77 3.79 2.13
CA SER A 29 -13.15 4.18 2.45
C SER A 29 -13.75 3.43 3.64
N ALA A 30 -13.00 2.51 4.26
CA ALA A 30 -13.48 1.53 5.23
C ALA A 30 -13.32 1.97 6.70
N ASP A 31 -13.54 3.28 6.96
CA ASP A 31 -13.34 3.89 8.29
C ASP A 31 -14.18 3.23 9.37
N GLU A 32 -15.47 3.00 9.10
CA GLU A 32 -16.39 2.41 10.08
C GLU A 32 -16.14 0.90 10.21
N GLU A 33 -15.84 0.21 9.11
CA GLU A 33 -15.53 -1.22 9.14
C GLU A 33 -14.25 -1.54 9.89
N PHE A 34 -13.22 -0.68 9.77
CA PHE A 34 -11.99 -0.84 10.53
C PHE A 34 -12.23 -0.65 12.02
N LEU A 35 -12.99 0.38 12.40
CA LEU A 35 -13.39 0.60 13.80
C LEU A 35 -14.21 -0.57 14.35
N GLY A 36 -15.19 -1.07 13.60
CA GLY A 36 -16.01 -2.22 13.98
C GLY A 36 -15.16 -3.48 14.18
N CYS A 37 -14.27 -3.78 13.24
CA CYS A 37 -13.36 -4.92 13.33
C CYS A 37 -12.46 -4.85 14.57
N VAL A 38 -11.84 -3.70 14.82
CA VAL A 38 -10.97 -3.49 15.99
C VAL A 38 -11.76 -3.62 17.30
N SER A 39 -13.00 -3.11 17.34
CA SER A 39 -13.88 -3.21 18.51
C SER A 39 -14.21 -4.67 18.85
N LEU A 40 -14.49 -5.50 17.85
CA LEU A 40 -14.73 -6.93 18.03
C LEU A 40 -13.49 -7.67 18.52
N ILE A 41 -12.31 -7.36 17.96
CA ILE A 41 -11.04 -7.93 18.45
C ILE A 41 -10.85 -7.63 19.94
N ILE A 42 -11.11 -6.40 20.36
CA ILE A 42 -10.99 -6.02 21.78
C ILE A 42 -12.02 -6.79 22.62
N GLN A 43 -13.27 -6.86 22.18
CA GLN A 43 -14.33 -7.59 22.87
C GLN A 43 -13.97 -9.08 23.08
N ASP A 44 -13.46 -9.73 22.04
CA ASP A 44 -13.18 -11.17 22.06
C ASP A 44 -11.89 -11.53 22.80
N TYR A 45 -10.89 -10.65 22.83
CA TYR A 45 -9.54 -11.00 23.31
C TYR A 45 -9.06 -10.25 24.55
N SER A 46 -9.59 -9.06 24.86
CA SER A 46 -9.03 -8.22 25.94
C SER A 46 -9.26 -8.78 27.35
N LEU A 47 -10.27 -9.64 27.55
CA LEU A 47 -10.56 -10.24 28.86
C LEU A 47 -9.66 -11.43 29.21
N SER A 48 -8.91 -11.96 28.25
CA SER A 48 -8.17 -13.22 28.40
C SER A 48 -6.88 -13.13 29.23
N GLN A 49 -6.49 -11.94 29.71
CA GLN A 49 -5.17 -11.63 30.31
C GLN A 49 -3.97 -11.89 29.38
N ILE A 50 -4.21 -12.39 28.17
CA ILE A 50 -3.16 -12.67 27.19
C ILE A 50 -2.85 -11.37 26.46
N PRO A 51 -1.58 -10.95 26.39
CA PRO A 51 -1.17 -9.77 25.65
C PRO A 51 -1.67 -9.77 24.20
N ILE A 52 -2.17 -8.61 23.76
CA ILE A 52 -2.59 -8.38 22.37
C ILE A 52 -1.77 -7.26 21.72
N GLU A 53 -1.41 -7.44 20.45
CA GLU A 53 -0.72 -6.44 19.63
C GLU A 53 -1.43 -6.27 18.28
N LEU A 54 -1.73 -5.03 17.93
CA LEU A 54 -2.21 -4.65 16.60
C LEU A 54 -1.01 -4.30 15.74
N VAL A 55 -0.80 -5.05 14.67
CA VAL A 55 0.28 -4.86 13.72
C VAL A 55 -0.28 -4.25 12.45
N LEU A 56 0.24 -3.08 12.07
CA LEU A 56 -0.07 -2.39 10.82
C LEU A 56 1.14 -2.56 9.89
N LEU A 57 1.09 -3.59 9.05
CA LEU A 57 2.21 -4.17 8.32
C LEU A 57 2.57 -3.37 7.04
N GLY A 58 2.90 -2.08 7.20
CA GLY A 58 3.33 -1.20 6.12
C GLY A 58 2.18 -0.64 5.30
N ASP A 59 2.46 0.47 4.62
CA ASP A 59 1.51 1.23 3.81
C ASP A 59 0.20 1.50 4.56
N THR A 60 0.34 1.86 5.84
CA THR A 60 -0.75 2.33 6.68
C THR A 60 -1.20 3.71 6.23
N PHE A 61 -0.23 4.57 5.91
CA PHE A 61 -0.48 5.95 5.50
C PHE A 61 0.00 6.17 4.06
N ASP A 62 -0.79 6.84 3.23
CA ASP A 62 -0.34 7.20 1.88
C ASP A 62 0.13 8.66 1.83
N PHE A 63 1.38 8.89 2.25
CA PHE A 63 1.99 10.23 2.18
C PHE A 63 2.09 10.75 0.73
N LEU A 64 2.00 9.88 -0.27
CA LEU A 64 2.20 10.23 -1.68
C LEU A 64 0.93 10.73 -2.36
N THR A 65 -0.23 10.58 -1.72
CA THR A 65 -1.52 11.13 -2.18
C THR A 65 -1.93 12.38 -1.40
N VAL A 66 -1.25 12.68 -0.29
CA VAL A 66 -1.53 13.83 0.57
C VAL A 66 -0.81 15.08 0.08
N SER A 67 -1.51 16.20 0.08
CA SER A 67 -1.00 17.51 -0.29
C SER A 67 -0.13 18.15 0.79
N TYR A 68 0.89 18.86 0.35
CA TYR A 68 1.71 19.75 1.16
C TYR A 68 1.37 21.20 0.82
N ASP A 69 1.06 21.99 1.84
CA ASP A 69 0.66 23.39 1.75
C ASP A 69 1.80 24.31 2.20
N TRP A 70 2.09 25.35 1.41
CA TRP A 70 3.07 26.38 1.76
C TRP A 70 2.60 27.76 1.33
N THR A 71 3.16 28.79 1.95
CA THR A 71 2.91 30.19 1.61
C THR A 71 4.12 30.76 0.87
N GLU A 72 3.89 31.47 -0.23
CA GLU A 72 4.93 32.22 -0.92
C GLU A 72 4.48 33.62 -1.30
N LYS A 73 5.44 34.54 -1.48
CA LYS A 73 5.18 35.91 -1.91
C LYS A 73 5.02 35.96 -3.42
N ASN A 74 3.95 36.59 -3.90
CA ASN A 74 3.78 36.88 -5.31
C ASN A 74 4.66 38.06 -5.77
N ARG A 75 4.61 38.41 -7.06
CA ARG A 75 5.38 39.54 -7.63
C ARG A 75 5.04 40.90 -6.99
N LYS A 76 3.91 41.02 -6.30
CA LYS A 76 3.46 42.21 -5.59
C LYS A 76 3.76 42.16 -4.08
N GLY A 77 4.51 41.16 -3.60
CA GLY A 77 4.82 40.98 -2.18
C GLY A 77 3.66 40.48 -1.32
N GLN A 78 2.58 39.96 -1.93
CA GLN A 78 1.42 39.43 -1.20
C GLN A 78 1.57 37.93 -0.97
N ASP A 79 1.13 37.44 0.18
CA ASP A 79 1.11 36.02 0.49
C ASP A 79 0.09 35.28 -0.38
N ILE A 80 0.53 34.19 -1.00
CA ILE A 80 -0.31 33.24 -1.73
C ILE A 80 -0.12 31.86 -1.12
N GLN A 81 -1.24 31.24 -0.73
CA GLN A 81 -1.27 29.85 -0.34
C GLN A 81 -1.15 28.97 -1.57
N LYS A 82 -0.23 28.03 -1.53
CA LYS A 82 -0.08 26.98 -2.54
C LYS A 82 -0.18 25.61 -1.90
N SER A 83 -0.52 24.64 -2.74
CA SER A 83 -0.66 23.25 -2.37
C SER A 83 -0.19 22.35 -3.51
N ARG A 84 0.48 21.24 -3.18
CA ARG A 84 0.88 20.22 -4.15
C ARG A 84 1.01 18.87 -3.46
N ILE A 85 0.67 17.80 -4.15
CA ILE A 85 0.82 16.44 -3.64
C ILE A 85 2.31 16.08 -3.46
N PHE A 86 3.11 16.28 -4.51
CA PHE A 86 4.53 15.92 -4.48
C PHE A 86 5.41 17.11 -4.07
N ALA A 87 5.69 17.18 -2.77
CA ALA A 87 6.71 18.05 -2.18
C ALA A 87 8.11 17.42 -2.18
N GLU A 88 9.09 18.21 -1.75
CA GLU A 88 10.37 17.64 -1.33
C GLU A 88 10.10 16.76 -0.10
N PRO A 89 10.59 15.52 -0.05
CA PRO A 89 10.19 14.58 0.98
C PRO A 89 11.06 14.76 2.24
N ASP A 90 10.98 15.96 2.82
CA ASP A 90 11.60 16.29 4.10
C ASP A 90 10.65 15.98 5.27
N GLU A 91 11.16 16.16 6.48
CA GLU A 91 10.42 15.88 7.71
C GLU A 91 9.24 16.85 7.90
N ASP A 92 9.41 18.14 7.63
CA ASP A 92 8.34 19.15 7.77
C ASP A 92 7.13 18.82 6.87
N ALA A 93 7.40 18.42 5.62
CA ALA A 93 6.36 17.97 4.72
C ALA A 93 5.65 16.71 5.25
N SER A 94 6.42 15.77 5.79
CA SER A 94 5.86 14.54 6.39
C SER A 94 4.97 14.84 7.61
N LEU A 95 5.42 15.73 8.49
CA LEU A 95 4.66 16.18 9.67
C LEU A 95 3.34 16.87 9.28
N GLN A 96 3.34 17.72 8.25
CA GLN A 96 2.11 18.35 7.79
C GLN A 96 1.13 17.32 7.19
N LYS A 97 1.66 16.37 6.41
CA LYS A 97 0.86 15.34 5.75
C LYS A 97 0.20 14.39 6.76
N ILE A 98 0.93 13.90 7.77
CA ILE A 98 0.34 12.98 8.75
C ILE A 98 -0.81 13.64 9.54
N ARG A 99 -0.71 14.95 9.85
CA ARG A 99 -1.81 15.71 10.47
C ARG A 99 -3.06 15.73 9.60
N LYS A 100 -2.90 15.88 8.28
CA LYS A 100 -4.03 15.85 7.33
C LYS A 100 -4.68 14.47 7.29
N ILE A 101 -3.87 13.40 7.30
CA ILE A 101 -4.37 12.02 7.31
C ILE A 101 -5.18 11.74 8.58
N PHE A 102 -4.63 12.06 9.75
CA PHE A 102 -5.35 11.88 11.02
C PHE A 102 -6.66 12.68 11.07
N LYS A 103 -6.66 13.90 10.52
CA LYS A 103 -7.87 14.71 10.39
C LYS A 103 -8.90 14.09 9.43
N ALA A 104 -8.44 13.42 8.37
CA ALA A 104 -9.30 12.82 7.36
C ALA A 104 -9.95 11.51 7.83
N HIS A 105 -9.30 10.76 8.73
CA HIS A 105 -9.74 9.43 9.17
C HIS A 105 -9.95 9.33 10.69
N PRO A 106 -10.83 10.16 11.29
CA PRO A 106 -11.02 10.18 12.74
C PRO A 106 -11.43 8.81 13.31
N LYS A 107 -12.20 8.02 12.57
CA LYS A 107 -12.69 6.70 13.00
C LYS A 107 -11.57 5.67 13.11
N VAL A 108 -10.63 5.69 12.17
CA VAL A 108 -9.42 4.86 12.26
C VAL A 108 -8.60 5.27 13.47
N ILE A 109 -8.43 6.58 13.69
CA ILE A 109 -7.71 7.08 14.86
C ILE A 109 -8.41 6.65 16.16
N ASP A 110 -9.73 6.77 16.24
CA ASP A 110 -10.52 6.31 17.38
C ASP A 110 -10.33 4.81 17.64
N ALA A 111 -10.30 3.98 16.59
CA ALA A 111 -10.04 2.55 16.68
C ALA A 111 -8.66 2.26 17.27
N LEU A 112 -7.61 2.97 16.81
CA LEU A 112 -6.26 2.84 17.34
C LEU A 112 -6.17 3.30 18.80
N LYS A 113 -6.78 4.45 19.14
CA LYS A 113 -6.86 4.93 20.53
C LYS A 113 -7.56 3.92 21.43
N LEU A 114 -8.65 3.32 20.95
CA LEU A 114 -9.39 2.29 21.67
C LEU A 114 -8.53 1.04 21.89
N PHE A 115 -7.87 0.53 20.86
CA PHE A 115 -6.99 -0.64 20.98
C PHE A 115 -5.83 -0.39 21.94
N LEU A 116 -5.25 0.81 21.91
CA LEU A 116 -4.17 1.21 22.81
C LEU A 116 -4.60 1.21 24.29
N LYS A 117 -5.88 1.12 24.64
CA LYS A 117 -6.28 0.91 26.05
C LYS A 117 -6.00 -0.51 26.53
N HIS A 118 -5.94 -1.48 25.62
CA HIS A 118 -5.89 -2.91 25.95
C HIS A 118 -4.62 -3.61 25.45
N GLY A 119 -3.93 -3.05 24.46
CA GLY A 119 -2.79 -3.72 23.80
C GLY A 119 -1.66 -2.81 23.41
N LYS A 120 -0.82 -3.31 22.50
CA LYS A 120 0.27 -2.58 21.84
C LYS A 120 -0.06 -2.33 20.37
N ILE A 121 0.54 -1.29 19.79
CA ILE A 121 0.42 -1.02 18.36
C ILE A 121 1.82 -0.99 17.75
N LYS A 122 2.00 -1.71 16.65
CA LYS A 122 3.23 -1.73 15.89
C LYS A 122 2.97 -1.33 14.45
N PHE A 123 3.62 -0.25 14.03
CA PHE A 123 3.61 0.20 12.64
C PHE A 123 4.84 -0.35 11.93
N PHE A 124 4.63 -1.00 10.79
CA PHE A 124 5.72 -1.30 9.88
C PHE A 124 5.82 -0.20 8.82
N ILE A 125 7.02 -0.01 8.30
CA ILE A 125 7.33 1.00 7.29
C ILE A 125 7.33 0.33 5.91
N GLY A 126 6.35 0.68 5.08
CA GLY A 126 6.23 0.30 3.67
C GLY A 126 6.77 1.39 2.72
N ASN A 127 6.55 1.22 1.42
CA ASN A 127 7.05 2.17 0.43
C ASN A 127 6.21 3.44 0.31
N HIS A 128 4.92 3.43 0.68
CA HIS A 128 4.07 4.63 0.70
C HIS A 128 4.26 5.48 1.96
N ASP A 129 4.63 4.84 3.08
CA ASP A 129 4.85 5.49 4.39
C ASP A 129 6.30 5.45 4.89
N ILE A 130 7.27 5.46 3.98
CA ILE A 130 8.69 5.66 4.33
C ILE A 130 8.95 6.93 5.18
N SER A 131 8.01 7.89 5.17
CA SER A 131 8.00 9.04 6.08
C SER A 131 7.96 8.66 7.56
N LEU A 132 7.50 7.45 7.92
CA LEU A 132 7.59 6.90 9.28
C LEU A 132 9.02 6.66 9.73
N ALA A 133 10.02 6.70 8.84
CA ALA A 133 11.42 6.66 9.22
C ALA A 133 11.88 7.92 9.99
N TRP A 134 11.14 9.03 9.87
CA TRP A 134 11.42 10.25 10.63
C TRP A 134 10.96 10.12 12.08
N GLU A 135 11.88 10.34 13.02
CA GLU A 135 11.55 10.30 14.44
C GLU A 135 10.49 11.34 14.83
N GLY A 136 10.52 12.54 14.25
CA GLY A 136 9.49 13.55 14.49
C GLY A 136 8.10 13.10 14.04
N VAL A 137 8.00 12.33 12.95
CA VAL A 137 6.73 11.76 12.48
C VAL A 137 6.23 10.68 13.43
N GLN A 138 7.12 9.79 13.90
CA GLN A 138 6.78 8.77 14.90
C GLN A 138 6.29 9.40 16.20
N ASN A 139 7.01 10.42 16.70
CA ASN A 139 6.65 11.15 17.91
C ASN A 139 5.30 11.84 17.77
N LEU A 140 5.04 12.48 16.63
CA LEU A 140 3.75 13.10 16.36
C LEU A 140 2.60 12.08 16.32
N ILE A 141 2.80 10.91 15.72
CA ILE A 141 1.80 9.84 15.74
C ILE A 141 1.51 9.40 17.18
N LYS A 142 2.56 9.19 17.98
CA LYS A 142 2.41 8.84 19.41
C LYS A 142 1.61 9.91 20.15
N GLU A 143 1.99 11.18 20.02
CA GLU A 143 1.30 12.32 20.62
C GLU A 143 -0.20 12.35 20.26
N MET A 144 -0.52 12.19 18.96
CA MET A 144 -1.90 12.23 18.50
C MET A 144 -2.73 11.03 18.98
N LEU A 145 -2.11 9.86 19.17
CA LEU A 145 -2.80 8.66 19.69
C LEU A 145 -2.99 8.68 21.21
N VAL A 146 -2.13 9.37 21.96
CA VAL A 146 -2.26 9.50 23.42
C VAL A 146 -2.97 10.79 23.85
N GLU A 147 -3.31 11.66 22.89
CA GLU A 147 -4.06 12.88 23.14
C GLU A 147 -5.39 12.59 23.85
N GLY A 148 -5.61 13.28 24.98
CA GLY A 148 -6.77 13.14 25.85
C GLY A 148 -6.54 12.28 27.11
N LEU A 149 -5.39 11.62 27.23
CA LEU A 149 -5.00 10.86 28.43
C LEU A 149 -4.33 11.77 29.48
N GLY A 150 -4.38 11.37 30.76
CA GLY A 150 -3.65 12.06 31.83
C GLY A 150 -2.15 11.70 31.86
N GLN A 151 -1.30 12.54 32.47
CA GLN A 151 0.04 12.12 32.91
C GLN A 151 -0.16 11.34 34.23
N PRO A 152 0.17 10.03 34.36
CA PRO A 152 1.26 9.27 33.72
C PRO A 152 0.84 8.31 32.58
N GLU A 153 -0.45 8.22 32.25
CA GLU A 153 -0.99 7.30 31.25
C GLU A 153 -0.44 7.57 29.84
N ILE A 154 -0.13 8.84 29.52
CA ILE A 154 0.49 9.24 28.26
C ILE A 154 1.80 8.48 28.02
N GLN A 155 2.72 8.44 28.99
CA GLN A 155 4.01 7.78 28.79
C GLN A 155 3.82 6.26 28.61
N ALA A 156 3.01 5.64 29.48
CA ALA A 156 2.73 4.21 29.41
C ALA A 156 2.01 3.80 28.11
N ALA A 157 1.15 4.65 27.56
CA ALA A 157 0.51 4.42 26.26
C ALA A 157 1.51 4.63 25.10
N SER A 158 2.35 5.66 25.17
CA SER A 158 3.38 5.96 24.17
C SER A 158 4.42 4.83 24.04
N ASP A 159 4.81 4.22 25.17
CA ASP A 159 5.76 3.08 25.21
C ASP A 159 5.19 1.81 24.57
N ARG A 160 3.88 1.73 24.39
CA ARG A 160 3.18 0.62 23.72
C ARG A 160 3.03 0.82 22.21
N ILE A 161 3.56 1.92 21.68
CA ILE A 161 3.60 2.21 20.24
C ILE A 161 5.03 2.05 19.72
N SER A 162 5.21 1.20 18.71
CA SER A 162 6.53 0.92 18.12
C SER A 162 6.51 0.94 16.59
N PHE A 163 7.69 1.09 16.00
CA PHE A 163 7.90 1.20 14.54
C PHE A 163 9.01 0.24 14.09
N ALA A 164 8.85 -0.42 12.95
CA ALA A 164 9.83 -1.36 12.41
C ALA A 164 9.81 -1.41 10.87
N PHE A 165 10.89 -1.88 10.23
CA PHE A 165 10.86 -2.25 8.80
C PHE A 165 10.52 -3.73 8.62
N GLU A 166 11.03 -4.56 9.51
CA GLU A 166 10.84 -6.01 9.54
C GLU A 166 10.92 -6.51 10.99
N GLU A 167 10.33 -7.67 11.27
CA GLU A 167 10.43 -8.36 12.55
C GLU A 167 10.39 -9.87 12.33
N LYS A 168 11.22 -10.60 13.06
CA LYS A 168 11.15 -12.06 13.15
C LYS A 168 10.73 -12.48 14.55
N LYS A 169 9.74 -13.35 14.66
CA LYS A 169 9.29 -13.91 15.95
C LYS A 169 8.87 -15.38 15.80
N CYS A 170 9.49 -16.26 16.58
CA CYS A 170 9.16 -17.70 16.61
C CYS A 170 9.13 -18.37 15.22
N GLY A 171 9.95 -17.93 14.27
CA GLY A 171 9.94 -18.42 12.89
C GLY A 171 8.87 -17.82 11.98
N VAL A 172 8.19 -16.75 12.41
CA VAL A 172 7.33 -15.90 11.58
C VAL A 172 8.09 -14.63 11.22
N LEU A 173 8.22 -14.33 9.93
CA LEU A 173 8.71 -13.06 9.41
C LEU A 173 7.54 -12.14 9.09
N PHE A 174 7.59 -10.93 9.63
CA PHE A 174 6.71 -9.83 9.30
C PHE A 174 7.52 -8.83 8.47
N GLU A 175 7.11 -8.62 7.21
CA GLU A 175 7.62 -7.53 6.37
C GLU A 175 6.51 -7.02 5.44
N HIS A 176 6.55 -5.75 5.05
CA HIS A 176 5.51 -5.19 4.17
C HIS A 176 5.47 -5.87 2.78
N GLY A 177 6.63 -6.29 2.24
CA GLY A 177 6.70 -7.09 1.01
C GLY A 177 7.03 -6.31 -0.26
N ASN A 178 7.19 -4.99 -0.18
CA ASN A 178 7.54 -4.12 -1.32
C ASN A 178 8.86 -4.49 -2.03
N ASN A 179 9.72 -5.27 -1.39
CA ASN A 179 10.96 -5.78 -1.99
C ASN A 179 10.74 -6.85 -3.07
N CYS A 180 9.54 -7.46 -3.15
CA CYS A 180 9.21 -8.39 -4.22
C CYS A 180 9.16 -7.71 -5.60
N GLU A 181 8.96 -6.39 -5.62
CA GLU A 181 8.94 -5.58 -6.83
C GLU A 181 10.14 -4.62 -6.88
N PRO A 182 11.09 -4.78 -7.84
CA PRO A 182 12.32 -3.99 -7.85
C PRO A 182 12.15 -2.47 -7.90
N HIS A 183 10.99 -1.98 -8.35
CA HIS A 183 10.69 -0.56 -8.40
C HIS A 183 10.11 -0.02 -7.08
N CYS A 184 9.46 -0.87 -6.28
CA CYS A 184 8.92 -0.55 -4.94
C CYS A 184 9.92 -0.87 -3.81
N ALA A 185 10.96 -1.67 -4.11
CA ALA A 185 11.97 -2.09 -3.16
C ALA A 185 12.65 -0.92 -2.42
N MET A 186 12.72 -1.03 -1.10
CA MET A 186 13.23 0.01 -0.22
C MET A 186 14.73 0.25 -0.51
N PRO A 187 15.19 1.51 -0.64
CA PRO A 187 16.61 1.74 -0.87
C PRO A 187 17.42 1.49 0.40
N LYS A 188 18.65 0.99 0.22
CA LYS A 188 19.61 0.74 1.30
C LYS A 188 19.91 1.94 2.20
N ARG A 189 19.72 3.16 1.69
CA ARG A 189 19.86 4.41 2.45
C ARG A 189 18.54 5.14 2.39
N ILE A 190 17.86 5.22 3.53
CA ILE A 190 16.57 5.90 3.67
C ILE A 190 16.73 7.41 3.54
N PHE A 191 17.74 7.99 4.18
CA PHE A 191 17.99 9.43 4.12
C PHE A 191 19.11 9.80 3.14
N LEU A 192 18.87 10.86 2.38
CA LEU A 192 19.89 11.55 1.62
C LEU A 192 20.27 12.82 2.37
N THR A 193 21.54 12.90 2.77
CA THR A 193 22.09 14.04 3.52
C THR A 193 23.08 14.86 2.70
N ARG A 194 23.47 14.39 1.50
CA ARG A 194 24.49 15.05 0.66
C ARG A 194 24.16 15.01 -0.82
N ARG A 195 24.48 16.09 -1.53
CA ARG A 195 24.42 16.24 -2.99
C ARG A 195 25.81 16.57 -3.54
N LEU A 196 26.35 15.72 -4.42
CA LEU A 196 27.68 15.92 -5.02
C LEU A 196 28.79 16.19 -3.96
N GLY A 197 28.72 15.49 -2.83
CA GLY A 197 29.65 15.66 -1.71
C GLY A 197 29.27 16.76 -0.71
N GLN A 198 28.46 17.74 -1.12
CA GLN A 198 28.01 18.86 -0.27
C GLN A 198 26.83 18.45 0.63
N PRO A 199 26.78 18.87 1.92
CA PRO A 199 25.65 18.62 2.79
C PRO A 199 24.39 19.32 2.29
N LEU A 200 23.23 18.69 2.47
CA LEU A 200 21.93 19.33 2.28
C LEU A 200 21.58 20.16 3.52
N GLN A 201 20.79 21.22 3.32
CA GLN A 201 20.25 22.01 4.43
C GLN A 201 19.34 21.18 5.34
N LYS A 202 18.54 20.30 4.74
CA LYS A 202 17.71 19.30 5.42
C LYS A 202 17.91 17.95 4.73
N PRO A 203 17.95 16.83 5.47
CA PRO A 203 17.91 15.52 4.84
C PRO A 203 16.56 15.30 4.16
N ILE A 204 16.56 14.48 3.12
CA ILE A 204 15.36 14.12 2.36
C ILE A 204 15.23 12.61 2.26
N LEU A 205 14.02 12.09 2.15
CA LEU A 205 13.79 10.67 1.94
C LEU A 205 14.24 10.26 0.53
N ASN A 206 14.96 9.15 0.49
CA ASN A 206 15.28 8.42 -0.71
C ASN A 206 14.09 7.51 -1.04
N HIS A 207 13.13 8.02 -1.80
CA HIS A 207 12.01 7.19 -2.22
C HIS A 207 12.43 6.12 -3.23
N PRO A 208 11.80 4.93 -3.20
CA PRO A 208 11.92 3.97 -4.30
C PRO A 208 11.28 4.53 -5.57
N TYR A 209 11.60 3.93 -6.71
CA TYR A 209 11.17 4.47 -8.00
C TYR A 209 9.65 4.40 -8.21
N GLY A 210 8.99 3.40 -7.61
CA GLY A 210 7.53 3.21 -7.60
C GLY A 210 6.79 4.44 -7.10
N ASN A 211 7.32 5.14 -6.09
CA ASN A 211 6.71 6.38 -5.57
C ASN A 211 6.66 7.49 -6.62
N HIS A 212 7.62 7.52 -7.57
CA HIS A 212 7.57 8.45 -8.70
C HIS A 212 6.56 7.99 -9.75
N LEU A 213 6.38 6.68 -9.96
CA LEU A 213 5.32 6.17 -10.83
C LEU A 213 3.93 6.50 -10.24
N LEU A 214 3.79 6.52 -8.93
CA LEU A 214 2.57 7.01 -8.29
C LEU A 214 2.35 8.51 -8.51
N GLU A 215 3.41 9.33 -8.62
CA GLU A 215 3.27 10.73 -9.06
C GLU A 215 2.65 10.84 -10.45
N LEU A 216 3.05 9.95 -11.34
CA LEU A 216 2.43 9.84 -12.65
C LEU A 216 0.97 9.41 -12.54
N ALA A 217 0.68 8.36 -11.76
CA ALA A 217 -0.68 7.86 -11.56
C ALA A 217 -1.61 8.95 -11.00
N ASN A 218 -1.20 9.66 -9.95
CA ASN A 218 -1.95 10.75 -9.33
C ASN A 218 -2.23 11.88 -10.33
N ARG A 219 -1.26 12.18 -11.20
CA ARG A 219 -1.40 13.18 -12.28
C ARG A 219 -2.34 12.72 -13.40
N LEU A 220 -2.47 11.43 -13.64
CA LEU A 220 -3.43 10.86 -14.59
C LEU A 220 -4.83 10.75 -13.99
N ALA A 221 -4.93 10.49 -12.69
CA ALA A 221 -6.20 10.49 -11.96
C ALA A 221 -6.78 11.91 -11.80
N SER A 222 -5.93 12.93 -11.81
CA SER A 222 -6.32 14.33 -11.65
C SER A 222 -6.74 15.00 -12.96
N ASP A 223 -7.70 15.91 -12.88
CA ASP A 223 -8.11 16.76 -14.00
C ASP A 223 -6.99 17.72 -14.42
N THR A 224 -6.95 18.01 -15.72
CA THR A 224 -6.13 19.07 -16.32
C THR A 224 -7.03 20.08 -17.01
N PHE A 225 -6.48 21.22 -17.42
CA PHE A 225 -7.27 22.26 -18.10
C PHE A 225 -7.94 21.82 -19.42
N TRP A 226 -7.46 20.74 -20.05
CA TRP A 226 -7.95 20.29 -21.37
C TRP A 226 -8.40 18.82 -21.40
N CYS A 227 -8.21 18.08 -20.31
CA CYS A 227 -8.56 16.67 -20.21
C CYS A 227 -8.99 16.33 -18.77
N LYS A 228 -10.14 15.66 -18.64
CA LYS A 228 -10.55 15.03 -17.37
C LYS A 228 -9.60 13.89 -17.05
N GLY A 229 -9.21 13.77 -15.79
CA GLY A 229 -8.48 12.63 -15.26
C GLY A 229 -9.32 11.36 -15.32
N ASN A 230 -8.70 10.22 -15.03
CA ASN A 230 -9.39 8.95 -14.97
C ASN A 230 -9.31 8.35 -13.56
N TYR A 231 -10.44 8.35 -12.86
CA TYR A 231 -10.58 7.85 -11.48
C TYR A 231 -10.11 6.40 -11.31
N TRP A 232 -10.21 5.58 -12.35
CA TRP A 232 -9.82 4.17 -12.32
C TRP A 232 -8.32 3.93 -12.31
N ILE A 233 -7.50 4.97 -12.55
CA ILE A 233 -6.05 4.86 -12.41
C ILE A 233 -5.70 4.56 -10.95
N GLY A 234 -4.99 3.46 -10.71
CA GLY A 234 -4.65 2.98 -9.36
C GLY A 234 -5.77 2.18 -8.67
N ARG A 235 -6.99 2.15 -9.23
CA ARG A 235 -8.17 1.51 -8.63
C ARG A 235 -8.72 0.33 -9.42
N LEU A 236 -8.20 0.07 -10.61
CA LEU A 236 -8.71 -0.98 -11.48
C LEU A 236 -7.57 -1.88 -11.95
N GLU A 237 -7.64 -3.14 -11.56
CA GLU A 237 -6.77 -4.20 -12.06
C GLU A 237 -7.51 -5.04 -13.14
N PRO A 238 -6.88 -5.32 -14.29
CA PRO A 238 -5.55 -4.87 -14.67
C PRO A 238 -5.53 -3.42 -15.19
N HIS A 239 -4.53 -2.64 -14.78
CA HIS A 239 -4.37 -1.23 -15.12
C HIS A 239 -4.43 -0.90 -16.63
N TRP A 240 -3.97 -1.81 -17.51
CA TRP A 240 -4.02 -1.59 -18.97
C TRP A 240 -5.44 -1.40 -19.49
N TYR A 241 -6.45 -1.93 -18.78
CA TYR A 241 -7.85 -1.80 -19.18
C TYR A 241 -8.29 -0.34 -19.20
N VAL A 242 -7.84 0.45 -18.22
CA VAL A 242 -8.15 1.89 -18.14
C VAL A 242 -7.69 2.62 -19.40
N TYR A 243 -6.53 2.25 -19.94
CA TYR A 243 -6.01 2.81 -21.20
C TYR A 243 -6.85 2.38 -22.39
N LEU A 244 -7.18 1.08 -22.49
CA LEU A 244 -7.96 0.57 -23.62
C LEU A 244 -9.38 1.13 -23.64
N GLU A 245 -10.04 1.22 -22.51
CA GLU A 245 -11.36 1.87 -22.41
C GLU A 245 -11.27 3.34 -22.82
N SER A 246 -10.23 4.03 -22.37
CA SER A 246 -10.02 5.44 -22.69
C SER A 246 -9.80 5.70 -24.18
N ILE A 247 -9.23 4.77 -24.95
CA ILE A 247 -9.08 4.94 -26.41
C ILE A 247 -10.43 5.24 -27.07
N TYR A 248 -11.50 4.61 -26.60
CA TYR A 248 -12.83 4.72 -27.18
C TYR A 248 -13.68 5.80 -26.50
N LYS A 249 -13.65 5.86 -25.16
CA LYS A 249 -14.52 6.76 -24.39
C LYS A 249 -13.93 8.16 -24.19
N ASN A 250 -12.61 8.28 -24.18
CA ASN A 250 -11.90 9.53 -23.89
C ASN A 250 -10.53 9.57 -24.59
N TRP A 251 -10.53 9.69 -25.92
CA TRP A 251 -9.29 9.71 -26.71
C TRP A 251 -8.32 10.84 -26.29
N ARG A 252 -8.84 11.97 -25.78
CA ARG A 252 -8.03 13.06 -25.22
C ARG A 252 -7.21 12.58 -24.02
N PHE A 253 -7.83 11.83 -23.11
CA PHE A 253 -7.12 11.19 -22.00
C PHE A 253 -6.07 10.22 -22.50
N THR A 254 -6.38 9.41 -23.52
CA THR A 254 -5.41 8.48 -24.09
C THR A 254 -4.16 9.21 -24.60
N ILE A 255 -4.34 10.30 -25.35
CA ILE A 255 -3.21 11.12 -25.82
C ILE A 255 -2.47 11.73 -24.65
N TYR A 256 -3.19 12.33 -23.69
CA TYR A 256 -2.60 12.91 -22.48
C TYR A 256 -1.77 11.89 -21.71
N ALA A 257 -2.32 10.71 -21.45
CA ALA A 257 -1.67 9.65 -20.70
C ALA A 257 -0.45 9.11 -21.47
N THR A 258 -0.58 8.88 -22.77
CA THR A 258 0.53 8.43 -23.64
C THR A 258 1.68 9.43 -23.63
N ILE A 259 1.40 10.72 -23.84
CA ILE A 259 2.41 11.78 -23.78
C ILE A 259 3.03 11.82 -22.38
N THR A 260 2.21 11.80 -21.34
CA THR A 260 2.72 11.91 -19.97
C THR A 260 3.65 10.73 -19.64
N TRP A 261 3.31 9.50 -20.05
CA TRP A 261 4.17 8.32 -19.91
C TRP A 261 5.46 8.43 -20.72
N LEU A 262 5.39 8.77 -22.01
CA LEU A 262 6.56 8.86 -22.88
C LEU A 262 7.56 9.92 -22.38
N PHE A 263 7.05 11.05 -21.87
CA PHE A 263 7.88 12.12 -21.36
C PHE A 263 8.24 11.97 -19.88
N PHE A 264 7.69 11.00 -19.15
CA PHE A 264 7.94 10.83 -17.72
C PHE A 264 9.42 10.54 -17.39
N PRO A 265 10.11 9.59 -18.06
CA PRO A 265 11.55 9.37 -17.85
C PRO A 265 12.39 10.62 -18.13
N PHE A 266 12.06 11.36 -19.19
CA PHE A 266 12.75 12.60 -19.56
C PHE A 266 12.54 13.69 -18.50
N ARG A 267 11.30 13.89 -18.07
CA ARG A 267 10.95 14.84 -17.01
C ARG A 267 11.76 14.55 -15.75
N HIS A 268 11.86 13.29 -15.31
CA HIS A 268 12.66 12.95 -14.13
C HIS A 268 14.16 13.15 -14.36
N ARG A 269 14.68 12.77 -15.54
CA ARG A 269 16.09 12.91 -15.90
C ARG A 269 16.56 14.37 -15.92
N PHE A 270 15.69 15.28 -16.32
CA PHE A 270 15.95 16.72 -16.42
C PHE A 270 15.31 17.54 -15.29
N SER A 271 14.61 16.90 -14.35
CA SER A 271 14.06 17.58 -13.19
C SER A 271 15.17 18.16 -12.30
N LYS A 272 14.84 19.22 -11.57
CA LYS A 272 15.70 19.75 -10.50
C LYS A 272 15.88 18.76 -9.33
N ARG A 273 15.09 17.66 -9.31
CA ARG A 273 15.12 16.61 -8.29
C ARG A 273 16.30 15.66 -8.52
N TRP A 274 17.49 16.15 -8.20
CA TRP A 274 18.76 15.45 -8.43
C TRP A 274 18.82 14.04 -7.82
N TRP A 275 18.11 13.81 -6.71
CA TRP A 275 18.10 12.51 -6.02
C TRP A 275 17.50 11.40 -6.88
N VAL A 276 16.50 11.72 -7.71
CA VAL A 276 15.88 10.75 -8.63
C VAL A 276 16.87 10.30 -9.72
N ARG A 277 17.76 11.21 -10.15
CA ARG A 277 18.76 10.95 -11.19
C ARG A 277 19.91 10.08 -10.71
N LYS A 278 20.25 10.14 -9.42
CA LYS A 278 21.48 9.56 -8.88
C LYS A 278 21.58 8.05 -9.13
N ASN A 279 20.47 7.34 -9.03
CA ASN A 279 20.46 5.89 -8.96
C ASN A 279 20.05 5.19 -10.27
N ASN A 280 19.65 5.97 -11.29
CA ASN A 280 19.01 5.40 -12.48
C ASN A 280 19.46 6.09 -13.78
N SER A 281 20.00 5.31 -14.72
CA SER A 281 20.24 5.76 -16.09
C SER A 281 18.90 6.00 -16.82
N LEU A 282 18.91 6.79 -17.89
CA LEU A 282 17.70 7.02 -18.70
C LEU A 282 17.11 5.70 -19.21
N PHE A 283 17.97 4.77 -19.63
CA PHE A 283 17.56 3.43 -20.07
C PHE A 283 16.93 2.63 -18.92
N LYS A 284 17.47 2.71 -17.70
CA LYS A 284 16.89 2.06 -16.52
C LYS A 284 15.53 2.66 -16.15
N LEU A 285 15.38 3.98 -16.22
CA LEU A 285 14.09 4.67 -16.00
C LEU A 285 13.05 4.26 -17.05
N PHE A 286 13.46 4.20 -18.32
CA PHE A 286 12.59 3.74 -19.40
C PHE A 286 12.19 2.27 -19.20
N ASN A 287 13.15 1.39 -18.87
CA ASN A 287 12.88 -0.01 -18.58
C ASN A 287 11.96 -0.18 -17.38
N PHE A 288 12.11 0.60 -16.31
CA PHE A 288 11.19 0.53 -15.18
C PHE A 288 9.79 1.03 -15.53
N SER A 289 9.66 2.10 -16.31
CA SER A 289 8.36 2.59 -16.77
C SER A 289 7.68 1.57 -17.70
N LEU A 290 8.44 0.99 -18.62
CA LEU A 290 7.97 -0.06 -19.51
C LEU A 290 7.65 -1.34 -18.74
N GLN A 291 8.47 -1.71 -17.75
CA GLN A 291 8.19 -2.80 -16.84
C GLN A 291 6.91 -2.50 -16.09
N ALA A 292 6.73 -1.39 -15.37
CA ALA A 292 5.49 -1.09 -14.65
C ALA A 292 4.24 -1.18 -15.56
N MET A 293 4.35 -0.75 -16.82
CA MET A 293 3.26 -0.88 -17.81
C MET A 293 3.02 -2.33 -18.27
N LEU A 294 4.08 -3.11 -18.49
CA LEU A 294 4.02 -4.44 -19.10
C LEU A 294 4.12 -5.59 -18.10
N THR A 295 4.57 -5.39 -16.87
CA THR A 295 4.91 -6.45 -15.90
C THR A 295 3.67 -7.17 -15.43
N THR A 296 2.55 -6.50 -15.20
CA THR A 296 1.28 -7.19 -14.89
C THR A 296 0.91 -8.20 -15.98
N VAL A 297 1.25 -7.92 -17.25
CA VAL A 297 1.02 -8.82 -18.37
C VAL A 297 2.14 -9.84 -18.50
N LEU A 298 3.40 -9.42 -18.50
CA LEU A 298 4.58 -10.26 -18.76
C LEU A 298 4.93 -11.17 -17.59
N ASN A 299 4.84 -10.70 -16.34
CA ASN A 299 5.09 -11.52 -15.14
C ASN A 299 4.03 -12.60 -15.00
N LYS A 300 2.76 -12.27 -15.25
CA LYS A 300 1.66 -13.24 -15.30
C LYS A 300 1.81 -14.23 -16.46
N ILE A 301 2.39 -13.81 -17.58
CA ILE A 301 2.74 -14.72 -18.70
C ILE A 301 3.91 -15.64 -18.34
N ARG A 302 4.93 -15.13 -17.64
CA ARG A 302 6.18 -15.81 -17.27
C ARG A 302 6.09 -16.68 -16.01
N GLY A 303 5.02 -16.53 -15.22
CA GLY A 303 4.89 -17.23 -13.93
C GLY A 303 5.90 -16.75 -12.88
N GLN A 304 6.41 -15.53 -13.04
CA GLN A 304 7.22 -14.83 -12.04
C GLN A 304 6.33 -13.80 -11.35
N ASP A 305 5.31 -14.29 -10.67
CA ASP A 305 4.51 -13.48 -9.77
C ASP A 305 5.32 -13.10 -8.53
N SER A 306 4.85 -12.09 -7.81
CA SER A 306 5.42 -11.64 -6.53
C SER A 306 5.62 -12.77 -5.52
N THR A 307 4.84 -13.86 -5.62
CA THR A 307 5.00 -15.07 -4.79
C THR A 307 6.36 -15.75 -4.98
N TYR A 308 7.01 -15.61 -6.15
CA TYR A 308 8.36 -16.15 -6.38
C TYR A 308 9.39 -15.60 -5.38
N TYR A 309 9.33 -14.32 -5.05
CA TYR A 309 10.23 -13.70 -4.06
C TYR A 309 10.09 -14.38 -2.70
N PHE A 310 8.86 -14.59 -2.24
CA PHE A 310 8.59 -15.23 -0.95
C PHE A 310 8.96 -16.72 -0.93
N ARG A 311 8.76 -17.43 -2.04
CA ARG A 311 9.23 -18.83 -2.18
C ARG A 311 10.75 -18.92 -2.04
N GLU A 312 11.50 -18.03 -2.68
CA GLU A 312 12.96 -18.00 -2.56
C GLU A 312 13.40 -17.57 -1.17
N LEU A 313 12.69 -16.64 -0.53
CA LEU A 313 12.98 -16.24 0.85
C LEU A 313 12.81 -17.42 1.82
N LEU A 314 11.68 -18.15 1.77
CA LEU A 314 11.45 -19.37 2.57
C LEU A 314 12.51 -20.45 2.31
N LYS A 315 12.87 -20.65 1.05
CA LYS A 315 13.87 -21.65 0.65
C LYS A 315 15.27 -21.34 1.19
N HIS A 316 15.61 -20.07 1.34
CA HIS A 316 16.94 -19.63 1.77
C HIS A 316 17.04 -19.28 3.27
N SER A 317 15.92 -19.11 3.96
CA SER A 317 15.86 -18.80 5.39
C SER A 317 15.48 -20.02 6.23
N LYS A 318 16.47 -20.66 6.86
CA LYS A 318 16.26 -21.86 7.69
C LYS A 318 15.53 -21.60 9.01
N ASP A 319 15.47 -20.33 9.42
CA ASP A 319 14.87 -19.85 10.66
C ASP A 319 13.44 -19.34 10.47
N ILE A 320 12.88 -19.40 9.25
CA ILE A 320 11.58 -18.84 8.91
C ILE A 320 10.69 -19.96 8.35
N ASP A 321 9.58 -20.22 9.04
CA ASP A 321 8.56 -21.17 8.61
C ASP A 321 7.37 -20.46 7.95
N ILE A 322 7.11 -19.21 8.34
CA ILE A 322 5.94 -18.44 7.90
C ILE A 322 6.38 -17.02 7.56
N ILE A 323 5.90 -16.49 6.43
CA ILE A 323 6.01 -15.08 6.07
C ILE A 323 4.61 -14.49 6.06
N VAL A 324 4.39 -13.43 6.84
CA VAL A 324 3.20 -12.58 6.77
C VAL A 324 3.61 -11.28 6.10
N THR A 325 2.88 -10.89 5.03
CA THR A 325 3.22 -9.70 4.24
C THR A 325 2.01 -8.90 3.77
N GLY A 326 2.24 -7.71 3.21
CA GLY A 326 1.25 -6.93 2.46
C GLY A 326 1.68 -6.68 1.00
N HIS A 327 1.53 -5.44 0.53
CA HIS A 327 1.96 -4.90 -0.77
C HIS A 327 1.20 -5.38 -2.01
N LEU A 328 0.67 -6.60 -2.03
CA LEU A 328 -0.05 -7.13 -3.21
C LEU A 328 -1.52 -6.77 -3.26
N HIS A 329 -2.08 -6.27 -2.15
CA HIS A 329 -3.48 -5.89 -1.96
C HIS A 329 -4.53 -6.99 -2.23
N GLU A 330 -4.12 -8.15 -2.75
CA GLU A 330 -4.92 -9.35 -2.97
C GLU A 330 -4.68 -10.37 -1.85
N HIS A 331 -5.77 -10.98 -1.36
CA HIS A 331 -5.64 -12.12 -0.44
C HIS A 331 -4.86 -13.25 -1.13
N HIS A 332 -3.83 -13.73 -0.45
CA HIS A 332 -3.04 -14.84 -0.96
C HIS A 332 -2.51 -15.70 0.18
N GLN A 333 -2.60 -17.00 0.03
CA GLN A 333 -1.94 -17.96 0.92
C GLN A 333 -1.35 -19.08 0.08
N GLU A 334 -0.08 -19.37 0.30
CA GLU A 334 0.62 -20.47 -0.35
C GLU A 334 1.49 -21.21 0.66
N THR A 335 1.27 -22.52 0.78
CA THR A 335 2.14 -23.41 1.55
C THR A 335 3.02 -24.22 0.60
N THR A 336 4.32 -24.16 0.84
CA THR A 336 5.34 -24.92 0.11
C THR A 336 6.04 -25.91 1.05
N ARG A 337 6.94 -26.73 0.51
CA ARG A 337 7.80 -27.60 1.34
C ARG A 337 8.78 -26.85 2.26
N TYR A 338 8.96 -25.54 2.05
CA TYR A 338 9.88 -24.71 2.82
C TYR A 338 9.19 -23.82 3.85
N GLY A 339 7.85 -23.76 3.83
CA GLY A 339 7.08 -22.90 4.72
C GLY A 339 5.84 -22.31 4.04
N THR A 340 5.17 -21.41 4.74
CA THR A 340 3.92 -20.78 4.32
C THR A 340 4.10 -19.28 4.14
N TYR A 341 3.50 -18.75 3.09
CA TYR A 341 3.40 -17.32 2.82
C TYR A 341 1.93 -16.89 2.91
N ILE A 342 1.65 -15.80 3.63
CA ILE A 342 0.29 -15.28 3.84
C ILE A 342 0.27 -13.76 3.58
N ASN A 343 -0.66 -13.34 2.74
CA ASN A 343 -1.01 -11.95 2.49
C ASN A 343 -2.50 -11.76 2.86
N PRO A 344 -2.82 -10.92 3.86
CA PRO A 344 -4.19 -10.67 4.25
C PRO A 344 -4.94 -9.77 3.28
N GLY A 345 -4.36 -9.39 2.13
CA GLY A 345 -4.93 -8.41 1.21
C GLY A 345 -4.86 -6.99 1.76
N GLY A 346 -5.33 -6.03 0.96
CA GLY A 346 -5.42 -4.64 1.38
C GLY A 346 -6.82 -4.24 1.81
N TRP A 347 -6.91 -3.13 2.53
CA TRP A 347 -8.19 -2.49 2.88
C TRP A 347 -8.58 -1.38 1.90
N CYS A 348 -7.82 -1.25 0.81
CA CYS A 348 -8.07 -0.31 -0.27
C CYS A 348 -9.21 -0.76 -1.18
N GLU A 349 -9.94 0.21 -1.74
CA GLU A 349 -10.89 -0.04 -2.82
C GLU A 349 -10.18 -0.35 -4.14
N ILE A 350 -9.83 -1.63 -4.33
CA ILE A 350 -9.33 -2.13 -5.62
C ILE A 350 -10.42 -2.91 -6.33
N ASN A 351 -10.69 -2.49 -7.56
CA ASN A 351 -11.67 -3.08 -8.43
C ASN A 351 -10.95 -4.04 -9.37
N ILE A 352 -11.45 -5.26 -9.47
CA ILE A 352 -10.88 -6.26 -10.37
C ILE A 352 -11.82 -6.41 -11.56
N ALA A 353 -11.34 -6.04 -12.74
CA ALA A 353 -12.05 -6.30 -13.99
C ALA A 353 -12.05 -7.81 -14.27
N SER A 354 -13.22 -8.43 -14.13
CA SER A 354 -13.40 -9.86 -14.42
C SER A 354 -13.74 -10.07 -15.90
N PHE A 355 -12.84 -10.69 -16.65
CA PHE A 355 -13.11 -10.98 -18.05
C PHE A 355 -13.70 -12.38 -18.19
N PRO A 356 -14.77 -12.57 -18.99
CA PRO A 356 -15.28 -13.91 -19.27
C PRO A 356 -14.14 -14.76 -19.83
N ARG A 357 -13.89 -15.93 -19.22
CA ARG A 357 -12.89 -16.86 -19.74
C ARG A 357 -13.49 -17.51 -21.00
N PRO A 358 -12.92 -17.31 -22.20
CA PRO A 358 -13.41 -18.03 -23.36
C PRO A 358 -13.14 -19.53 -23.15
N GLN A 359 -14.18 -20.35 -23.34
CA GLN A 359 -14.02 -21.81 -23.42
C GLN A 359 -13.32 -22.11 -24.75
N LEU A 360 -12.04 -22.51 -24.68
CA LEU A 360 -11.25 -22.84 -25.87
C LEU A 360 -10.72 -24.28 -25.75
N THR A 361 -10.86 -25.03 -26.83
CA THR A 361 -10.63 -26.48 -26.90
C THR A 361 -9.24 -26.87 -27.42
N TRP A 362 -8.40 -25.90 -27.80
CA TRP A 362 -7.19 -26.14 -28.59
C TRP A 362 -5.95 -26.36 -27.72
N LYS A 363 -5.77 -27.60 -27.23
CA LYS A 363 -4.64 -28.01 -26.36
C LYS A 363 -3.23 -27.77 -26.95
N ARG A 364 -3.08 -27.68 -28.29
CA ARG A 364 -1.79 -27.69 -28.99
C ARG A 364 -1.10 -26.33 -29.14
N PHE A 365 -1.80 -25.21 -28.88
CA PHE A 365 -1.29 -23.85 -29.14
C PHE A 365 -1.41 -22.90 -27.95
N ARG A 366 -1.11 -23.37 -26.72
CA ARG A 366 -1.29 -22.59 -25.47
C ARG A 366 -0.67 -21.18 -25.49
N ARG A 367 0.43 -20.92 -26.20
CA ARG A 367 1.06 -19.59 -26.28
C ARG A 367 0.29 -18.63 -27.20
N ILE A 368 -0.12 -19.09 -28.38
CA ILE A 368 -0.96 -18.32 -29.31
C ILE A 368 -2.35 -18.11 -28.71
N GLU A 369 -2.86 -19.12 -28.01
CA GLU A 369 -4.12 -19.07 -27.26
C GLU A 369 -4.13 -17.96 -26.19
N LYS A 370 -3.03 -17.75 -25.45
CA LYS A 370 -2.93 -16.62 -24.49
C LYS A 370 -3.06 -15.26 -25.19
N ILE A 371 -2.50 -15.10 -26.39
CA ILE A 371 -2.58 -13.87 -27.18
C ILE A 371 -4.01 -13.67 -27.72
N PHE A 372 -4.64 -14.72 -28.28
CA PHE A 372 -6.02 -14.66 -28.74
C PHE A 372 -7.03 -14.44 -27.60
N LYS A 373 -6.78 -14.98 -26.40
CA LYS A 373 -7.53 -14.65 -25.17
C LYS A 373 -7.49 -13.14 -24.93
N TYR A 374 -6.30 -12.54 -24.96
CA TYR A 374 -6.14 -11.09 -24.75
C TYR A 374 -6.89 -10.26 -25.80
N ILE A 375 -6.79 -10.63 -27.09
CA ILE A 375 -7.48 -9.96 -28.22
C ILE A 375 -9.01 -10.16 -28.19
N TRP A 376 -9.47 -11.35 -27.84
CA TRP A 376 -10.91 -11.66 -27.74
C TRP A 376 -11.55 -10.96 -26.56
N THR A 377 -10.89 -10.96 -25.40
CA THR A 377 -11.31 -10.23 -24.21
C THR A 377 -11.46 -8.74 -24.51
N THR A 378 -10.48 -8.14 -25.21
CA THR A 378 -10.61 -6.75 -25.69
C THR A 378 -11.83 -6.58 -26.59
N ARG A 379 -12.01 -7.44 -27.61
CA ARG A 379 -13.20 -7.38 -28.49
C ARG A 379 -14.55 -7.50 -27.77
N LYS A 380 -14.67 -8.38 -26.77
CA LYS A 380 -15.92 -8.55 -26.00
C LYS A 380 -16.20 -7.38 -25.06
N VAL A 381 -15.15 -6.81 -24.44
CA VAL A 381 -15.23 -5.53 -23.71
C VAL A 381 -15.78 -4.42 -24.62
N PHE A 382 -15.44 -4.43 -25.91
CA PHE A 382 -15.92 -3.45 -26.89
C PHE A 382 -17.37 -3.66 -27.37
N HIS A 383 -18.08 -4.71 -26.93
CA HIS A 383 -19.49 -4.91 -27.28
C HIS A 383 -20.44 -4.37 -26.19
N LYS A 384 -21.28 -3.42 -26.60
CA LYS A 384 -22.08 -2.43 -25.84
C LYS A 384 -23.05 -2.96 -24.74
N LYS A 385 -23.05 -4.24 -24.40
CA LYS A 385 -24.05 -4.90 -23.53
C LYS A 385 -23.57 -5.33 -22.14
N THR A 386 -22.36 -4.93 -21.72
CA THR A 386 -21.76 -5.43 -20.47
C THR A 386 -21.69 -4.42 -19.32
N GLN A 387 -22.37 -3.27 -19.39
CA GLN A 387 -22.33 -2.27 -18.30
C GLN A 387 -22.74 -2.84 -16.93
N GLU A 388 -23.64 -3.82 -16.89
CA GLU A 388 -24.04 -4.49 -15.63
C GLU A 388 -23.07 -5.58 -15.15
N GLN A 389 -22.18 -6.10 -16.02
CA GLN A 389 -21.29 -7.22 -15.68
C GLN A 389 -19.94 -6.81 -15.08
N PHE A 390 -19.64 -5.51 -15.07
CA PHE A 390 -18.36 -4.96 -14.61
C PHE A 390 -18.54 -3.99 -13.44
N LEU A 391 -19.69 -4.04 -12.77
CA LEU A 391 -19.86 -3.27 -11.55
C LEU A 391 -18.77 -3.71 -10.57
N PRO A 392 -17.96 -2.75 -10.07
CA PRO A 392 -17.02 -3.04 -9.02
C PRO A 392 -17.80 -3.67 -7.87
N LYS A 393 -17.52 -4.94 -7.57
CA LYS A 393 -17.84 -5.43 -6.24
C LYS A 393 -16.89 -4.67 -5.33
N LYS A 394 -17.41 -3.76 -4.50
CA LYS A 394 -16.70 -3.37 -3.28
C LYS A 394 -16.16 -4.65 -2.66
N SER A 395 -14.91 -4.65 -2.22
CA SER A 395 -14.40 -5.78 -1.45
C SER A 395 -15.31 -5.93 -0.23
N GLU A 396 -16.27 -6.84 -0.28
CA GLU A 396 -17.15 -7.19 0.84
C GLU A 396 -16.37 -7.90 1.95
N ILE A 397 -15.05 -8.04 1.78
CA ILE A 397 -14.14 -8.83 2.58
C ILE A 397 -12.97 -7.94 2.94
N TYR A 398 -12.87 -7.60 4.22
CA TYR A 398 -11.71 -6.96 4.80
C TYR A 398 -10.94 -8.00 5.61
N GLY A 399 -9.76 -8.38 5.13
CA GLY A 399 -8.94 -9.45 5.73
C GLY A 399 -7.88 -8.94 6.69
N PHE A 400 -7.49 -9.78 7.64
CA PHE A 400 -6.32 -9.59 8.49
C PHE A 400 -5.79 -10.96 8.93
N VAL A 401 -4.55 -11.03 9.40
CA VAL A 401 -3.98 -12.29 9.94
C VAL A 401 -4.05 -12.27 11.46
N ILE A 402 -4.44 -13.38 12.08
CA ILE A 402 -4.21 -13.62 13.50
C ILE A 402 -2.99 -14.52 13.68
N CYS A 403 -2.04 -14.10 14.51
CA CYS A 403 -0.91 -14.91 14.93
C CYS A 403 -1.00 -15.17 16.43
N LYS A 404 -1.03 -16.44 16.83
CA LYS A 404 -1.01 -16.87 18.22
C LYS A 404 0.37 -17.43 18.52
N PHE A 405 1.04 -16.91 19.55
CA PHE A 405 2.35 -17.37 19.99
C PHE A 405 2.23 -18.04 21.35
N TYR A 406 2.99 -19.11 21.57
CA TYR A 406 2.98 -19.90 22.79
C TYR A 406 4.35 -19.88 23.48
N ASP A 407 4.38 -20.10 24.79
CA ASP A 407 5.61 -20.03 25.59
C ASP A 407 6.67 -21.07 25.19
N ASP A 408 6.26 -22.18 24.56
CA ASP A 408 7.15 -23.23 24.04
C ASP A 408 7.73 -22.90 22.65
N GLY A 409 7.45 -21.70 22.11
CA GLY A 409 7.86 -21.28 20.78
C GLY A 409 6.95 -21.77 19.65
N HIS A 410 5.88 -22.51 19.96
CA HIS A 410 4.86 -22.85 18.97
C HIS A 410 4.13 -21.60 18.46
N LYS A 411 3.56 -21.70 17.25
CA LYS A 411 2.70 -20.66 16.68
C LYS A 411 1.52 -21.25 15.92
N GLU A 412 0.42 -20.51 15.91
CA GLU A 412 -0.70 -20.71 14.98
C GLU A 412 -0.90 -19.41 14.21
N VAL A 413 -1.01 -19.50 12.89
CA VAL A 413 -1.24 -18.33 12.03
C VAL A 413 -2.44 -18.63 11.14
N GLY A 414 -3.44 -17.77 11.18
CA GLY A 414 -4.68 -17.94 10.43
C GLY A 414 -5.09 -16.66 9.74
N LEU A 415 -5.68 -16.79 8.56
CA LEU A 415 -6.31 -15.68 7.87
C LEU A 415 -7.72 -15.50 8.44
N MET A 416 -8.08 -14.27 8.77
CA MET A 416 -9.42 -13.89 9.22
C MET A 416 -10.03 -12.89 8.25
N ARG A 417 -11.36 -12.83 8.25
CA ARG A 417 -12.11 -11.75 7.62
C ARG A 417 -13.06 -11.10 8.60
N TYR A 418 -13.23 -9.80 8.44
CA TYR A 418 -14.33 -9.06 9.04
C TYR A 418 -15.53 -9.08 8.09
N ASN A 419 -16.64 -9.63 8.57
CA ASN A 419 -17.90 -9.64 7.85
C ASN A 419 -18.77 -8.48 8.33
N ASN A 420 -18.77 -7.37 7.59
CA ASN A 420 -19.53 -6.17 7.97
C ASN A 420 -21.04 -6.43 8.08
N GLN A 421 -21.61 -7.34 7.26
CA GLN A 421 -23.05 -7.63 7.31
C GLN A 421 -23.47 -8.39 8.58
N LYS A 422 -22.57 -9.18 9.15
CA LYS A 422 -22.82 -9.98 10.35
C LYS A 422 -22.16 -9.42 11.60
N GLU A 423 -21.37 -8.37 11.45
CA GLU A 423 -20.53 -7.79 12.50
C GLU A 423 -19.75 -8.86 13.26
N CYS A 424 -19.08 -9.76 12.53
CA CYS A 424 -18.33 -10.87 13.14
C CYS A 424 -16.99 -11.15 12.45
N LEU A 425 -16.11 -11.83 13.18
CA LEU A 425 -14.83 -12.32 12.70
C LEU A 425 -14.99 -13.77 12.23
N GLU A 426 -14.60 -14.07 11.00
CA GLU A 426 -14.69 -15.42 10.43
C GLU A 426 -13.29 -15.91 10.01
N VAL A 427 -12.97 -17.16 10.33
CA VAL A 427 -11.72 -17.81 9.90
C VAL A 427 -11.83 -18.17 8.42
N LEU A 428 -10.83 -17.78 7.63
CA LEU A 428 -10.68 -18.22 6.26
C LEU A 428 -9.84 -19.50 6.26
N ASN A 429 -10.48 -20.63 5.95
CA ASN A 429 -9.87 -21.96 5.89
C ASN A 429 -8.79 -22.07 4.82
#